data_AF-I3I7U9-F1
#
_entry.id   AF-I3I7U9-F1
#
_cell.length_a   1.000
_cell.length_b   1.000
_cell.length_c   1.000
_cell.angle_alpha   90.00
_cell.angle_beta   90.00
_cell.angle_gamma   90.00
#
_symmetry.space_group_name_H-M   'P 1'
#
loop_
_entity.id
_entity.type
_entity.pdbx_description
1 polymer ?
#
loop_
_entity_poly.entity_id
_entity_poly.type
_entity_poly.pdbx_seq_one_letter_code
_entity_poly.pdbx_strand_id
1 'polypeptide(L)'
;MTYYKVVLSGEDIFFENASRIDNDNAEPVIGFISCKPISAETPALALAIAKRDLLVHWNHSFNFDRKMGMPTLTLEYMGEMRGWFKPKSSQDYYWFTNEEHKQTLLAQLTQLPRQRLWRKETPITIDT
;
A
#
# COMPACT_ATOMS: atom_id res chain seq x y z
N MET A 1 17.35 -14.47 2.31
CA MET A 1 16.41 -13.52 1.69
C MET A 1 15.36 -13.16 2.73
N THR A 2 15.24 -11.88 3.05
CA THR A 2 14.35 -11.39 4.11
C THR A 2 13.04 -10.93 3.47
N TYR A 3 11.92 -11.06 4.18
CA TYR A 3 10.64 -10.50 3.76
C TYR A 3 10.37 -9.23 4.55
N TYR A 4 9.94 -8.20 3.85
CA TYR A 4 9.54 -6.93 4.43
C TYR A 4 8.08 -6.68 4.11
N LYS A 5 7.28 -6.35 5.11
CA LYS A 5 5.97 -5.75 4.92
C LYS A 5 6.21 -4.28 4.60
N VAL A 6 5.76 -3.85 3.43
CA VAL A 6 5.86 -2.45 3.00
C VAL A 6 4.44 -1.94 2.75
N VAL A 7 4.08 -0.88 3.47
CA VAL A 7 2.80 -0.17 3.34
C VAL A 7 3.09 1.21 2.75
N LEU A 8 2.58 1.45 1.55
CA LEU A 8 2.70 2.72 0.84
C LEU A 8 1.32 3.34 0.68
N SER A 9 1.21 4.64 0.88
CA SER A 9 0.09 5.43 0.38
C SER A 9 0.48 6.08 -0.95
N GLY A 10 -0.50 6.19 -1.85
CA GLY A 10 -0.41 6.95 -3.08
C GLY A 10 -1.48 8.01 -3.10
N GLU A 11 -1.08 9.28 -3.18
CA GLU A 11 -1.94 10.47 -3.21
C GLU A 11 -1.78 11.22 -4.53
N ASP A 12 -2.46 12.35 -4.67
CA ASP A 12 -2.48 13.19 -5.88
C ASP A 12 -3.03 12.47 -7.12
N ILE A 13 -3.97 11.55 -6.90
CA ILE A 13 -4.76 10.89 -7.94
C ILE A 13 -6.23 11.24 -7.77
N PHE A 14 -6.98 11.24 -8.85
CA PHE A 14 -8.41 11.54 -8.82
C PHE A 14 -9.17 10.57 -9.70
N PHE A 15 -10.17 9.89 -9.14
CA PHE A 15 -11.13 9.13 -9.92
C PHE A 15 -12.54 9.20 -9.35
N GLU A 16 -13.52 9.16 -10.25
CA GLU A 16 -14.93 9.04 -9.88
C GLU A 16 -15.16 7.67 -9.24
N ASN A 17 -15.83 7.64 -8.10
CA ASN A 17 -16.09 6.41 -7.39
C ASN A 17 -17.19 5.62 -8.11
N ALA A 18 -16.77 4.82 -9.10
CA ALA A 18 -17.66 4.06 -9.98
C ALA A 18 -18.61 3.12 -9.20
N SER A 19 -18.20 2.67 -8.02
CA SER A 19 -19.01 1.80 -7.15
C SER A 19 -20.17 2.50 -6.46
N ARG A 20 -20.25 3.83 -6.56
CA ARG A 20 -21.30 4.67 -5.98
C ARG A 20 -21.96 5.60 -7.01
N ILE A 21 -21.83 5.32 -8.31
CA ILE A 21 -22.44 6.12 -9.40
C ILE A 21 -23.94 6.32 -9.20
N ASP A 22 -24.63 5.37 -8.55
CA ASP A 22 -26.07 5.44 -8.28
C ASP A 22 -26.44 6.36 -7.10
N ASN A 23 -25.46 7.04 -6.48
CA ASN A 23 -25.64 7.89 -5.32
C ASN A 23 -25.04 9.28 -5.60
N ASP A 24 -25.90 10.31 -5.60
CA ASP A 24 -25.54 11.70 -5.92
C ASP A 24 -24.41 12.28 -5.02
N ASN A 25 -24.07 11.60 -3.91
CA ASN A 25 -23.00 11.98 -2.98
C ASN A 25 -21.75 11.07 -3.05
N ALA A 26 -21.46 10.49 -4.21
CA ALA A 26 -20.25 9.69 -4.38
C ALA A 26 -18.98 10.55 -4.25
N GLU A 27 -18.36 10.57 -3.07
CA GLU A 27 -17.06 11.23 -2.88
C GLU A 27 -16.02 10.63 -3.84
N PRO A 28 -15.26 11.47 -4.55
CA PRO A 28 -14.19 11.01 -5.42
C PRO A 28 -13.10 10.35 -4.59
N VAL A 29 -12.43 9.37 -5.18
CA VAL A 29 -11.26 8.78 -4.53
C VAL A 29 -10.06 9.66 -4.78
N ILE A 30 -9.36 9.98 -3.69
CA ILE A 30 -8.21 10.90 -3.66
C ILE A 30 -6.87 10.16 -3.48
N GLY A 31 -6.92 8.84 -3.22
CA GLY A 31 -5.72 8.05 -3.03
C GLY A 31 -5.98 6.58 -2.74
N PHE A 32 -4.89 5.85 -2.51
CA PHE A 32 -4.92 4.44 -2.14
C PHE A 32 -3.82 4.09 -1.15
N ILE A 33 -4.01 2.98 -0.45
CA ILE A 33 -2.96 2.31 0.32
C ILE A 33 -2.68 0.96 -0.33
N SER A 34 -1.41 0.61 -0.45
CA SER A 34 -0.93 -0.69 -0.90
C SER A 34 -0.09 -1.32 0.20
N CYS A 35 -0.44 -2.52 0.63
CA CYS A 35 0.31 -3.31 1.60
C CYS A 35 0.82 -4.60 0.94
N LYS A 36 2.15 -4.74 0.77
CA LYS A 36 2.73 -5.90 0.11
C LYS A 36 3.94 -6.48 0.86
N PRO A 37 4.07 -7.82 0.88
CA PRO A 37 5.30 -8.48 1.27
C PRO A 37 6.32 -8.38 0.13
N ILE A 38 7.51 -7.85 0.41
CA ILE A 38 8.60 -7.70 -0.55
C ILE A 38 9.80 -8.52 -0.09
N SER A 39 10.38 -9.31 -0.99
CA SER A 39 11.62 -10.01 -0.70
C SER A 39 12.81 -9.21 -1.20
N ALA A 40 13.75 -8.91 -0.31
CA ALA A 40 14.97 -8.18 -0.64
C ALA A 40 16.10 -8.52 0.35
N GLU A 41 17.30 -8.05 0.03
CA GLU A 41 18.47 -8.15 0.89
C GLU A 41 18.52 -7.05 1.95
N THR A 42 18.06 -5.84 1.61
CA THR A 42 18.07 -4.68 2.50
C THR A 42 16.70 -3.99 2.54
N PRO A 43 16.39 -3.23 3.61
CA PRO A 43 15.15 -2.47 3.69
C PRO A 43 15.02 -1.43 2.58
N ALA A 44 16.09 -0.69 2.28
CA ALA A 44 16.09 0.31 1.22
C ALA A 44 15.76 -0.30 -0.16
N LEU A 45 16.31 -1.48 -0.46
CA LEU A 45 16.01 -2.20 -1.69
C LEU A 45 14.55 -2.69 -1.72
N ALA A 46 14.02 -3.18 -0.60
CA ALA A 46 12.61 -3.57 -0.52
C ALA A 46 11.67 -2.40 -0.79
N LEU A 47 11.96 -1.22 -0.23
CA LEU A 47 11.20 0.00 -0.49
C LEU A 47 11.27 0.41 -1.97
N ALA A 48 12.46 0.40 -2.57
CA ALA A 48 12.66 0.73 -3.97
C ALA A 48 11.89 -0.22 -4.90
N ILE A 49 11.93 -1.53 -4.63
CA ILE A 49 11.15 -2.55 -5.36
C ILE A 49 9.65 -2.29 -5.19
N ALA A 50 9.19 -2.05 -3.96
CA ALA A 50 7.78 -1.77 -3.68
C ALA A 50 7.26 -0.57 -4.48
N LYS A 51 7.99 0.55 -4.45
CA LYS A 51 7.64 1.78 -5.19
C LYS A 51 7.62 1.52 -6.69
N ARG A 52 8.67 0.89 -7.23
CA ARG A 52 8.77 0.57 -8.66
C ARG A 52 7.59 -0.28 -9.13
N ASP A 53 7.36 -1.42 -8.47
CA ASP A 53 6.34 -2.37 -8.89
C ASP A 53 4.94 -1.77 -8.78
N LEU A 54 4.71 -0.93 -7.75
CA LEU A 54 3.47 -0.21 -7.57
C LEU A 54 3.22 0.80 -8.70
N LEU A 55 4.22 1.60 -9.09
CA LEU A 55 4.10 2.58 -10.17
C LEU A 55 3.94 1.91 -11.55
N VAL A 56 4.65 0.81 -11.80
CA VAL A 56 4.49 0.02 -13.03
C VAL A 56 3.07 -0.52 -13.12
N HIS A 57 2.56 -1.10 -12.02
CA HIS A 57 1.18 -1.60 -11.99
C HIS A 57 0.15 -0.48 -12.11
N TRP A 58 0.36 0.67 -11.46
CA TRP A 58 -0.49 1.85 -11.61
C TRP A 58 -0.63 2.26 -13.07
N ASN A 59 0.49 2.43 -13.77
CA ASN A 59 0.50 2.81 -15.17
C ASN A 59 -0.14 1.77 -16.08
N HIS A 60 0.02 0.49 -15.78
CA HIS A 60 -0.57 -0.56 -16.60
C HIS A 60 -2.08 -0.74 -16.36
N SER A 61 -2.52 -0.68 -15.11
CA SER A 61 -3.87 -1.11 -14.71
C SER A 61 -4.86 0.05 -14.56
N PHE A 62 -4.41 1.23 -14.15
CA PHE A 62 -5.29 2.37 -13.83
C PHE A 62 -4.99 3.61 -14.67
N ASN A 63 -3.74 3.81 -15.09
CA ASN A 63 -3.29 5.00 -15.82
C ASN A 63 -2.74 4.66 -17.22
N PHE A 64 -3.34 3.68 -17.90
CA PHE A 64 -2.91 3.25 -19.24
C PHE A 64 -2.96 4.43 -20.25
N ASP A 65 -4.03 5.23 -20.17
CA ASP A 65 -4.24 6.42 -20.99
C ASP A 65 -3.39 7.64 -20.55
N ARG A 66 -2.63 7.54 -19.45
CA ARG A 66 -1.82 8.62 -18.84
C ARG A 66 -2.59 9.88 -18.42
N LYS A 67 -3.90 9.78 -18.24
CA LYS A 67 -4.77 10.91 -17.86
C LYS A 67 -4.89 11.10 -16.35
N MET A 68 -4.52 10.10 -15.56
CA MET A 68 -4.79 10.02 -14.12
C MET A 68 -3.65 10.57 -13.25
N GLY A 69 -2.57 11.07 -13.88
CA GLY A 69 -1.37 11.50 -13.17
C GLY A 69 -0.54 10.36 -12.58
N MET A 70 0.52 10.74 -11.88
CA MET A 70 1.41 9.81 -11.18
C MET A 70 1.25 10.02 -9.69
N PRO A 71 0.92 8.97 -8.91
CA PRO A 71 0.70 9.12 -7.48
C PRO A 71 2.00 9.48 -6.77
N THR A 72 1.91 10.41 -5.83
CA THR A 72 2.99 10.68 -4.88
C THR A 72 3.00 9.57 -3.84
N LEU A 73 4.10 8.80 -3.78
CA LEU A 73 4.22 7.63 -2.90
C LEU A 73 4.89 7.96 -1.56
N THR A 74 4.15 7.79 -0.48
CA THR A 74 4.64 7.96 0.89
C THR A 74 4.79 6.61 1.58
N LEU A 75 5.88 6.43 2.33
CA LEU A 75 6.08 5.27 3.18
C LEU A 75 5.32 5.46 4.49
N GLU A 76 4.31 4.61 4.72
CA GLU A 76 3.48 4.68 5.92
C GLU A 76 3.94 3.69 6.98
N TYR A 77 4.39 2.51 6.57
CA TYR A 77 4.93 1.51 7.48
C TYR A 77 5.88 0.56 6.78
N MET A 78 6.93 0.17 7.51
CA MET A 78 7.79 -0.93 7.11
C MET A 78 8.13 -1.82 8.30
N GLY A 79 8.13 -3.13 8.07
CA GLY A 79 8.55 -4.10 9.08
C GLY A 79 9.18 -5.35 8.49
N GLU A 80 10.20 -5.88 9.16
CA GLU A 80 10.79 -7.18 8.85
C GLU A 80 9.81 -8.29 9.26
N MET A 81 9.48 -9.18 8.34
CA MET A 81 8.63 -10.34 8.59
C MET A 81 9.51 -11.57 8.80
N ARG A 82 9.55 -12.10 10.02
CA ARG A 82 10.22 -13.36 10.33
C ARG A 82 9.21 -14.51 10.36
N GLY A 83 9.36 -15.44 9.43
CA GLY A 83 8.56 -16.67 9.38
C GLY A 83 8.95 -17.59 8.22
N TRP A 84 8.69 -18.88 8.38
CA TRP A 84 8.97 -19.89 7.34
C TRP A 84 8.00 -19.85 6.15
N PHE A 85 6.85 -19.18 6.28
CA PHE A 85 5.82 -19.14 5.25
C PHE A 85 5.85 -17.82 4.47
N LYS A 86 5.96 -17.93 3.14
CA LYS A 86 5.78 -16.80 2.22
C LYS A 86 4.39 -16.20 2.43
N PRO A 87 4.25 -14.89 2.73
CA PRO A 87 2.94 -14.27 2.79
C PRO A 87 2.32 -14.30 1.38
N LYS A 88 1.03 -14.66 1.27
CA LYS A 88 0.31 -14.51 0.01
C LYS A 88 0.21 -13.01 -0.28
N SER A 89 0.76 -12.57 -1.40
CA SER A 89 0.52 -11.23 -1.92
C SER A 89 -0.87 -11.22 -2.56
N SER A 90 -1.83 -10.55 -1.92
CA SER A 90 -2.98 -10.03 -2.63
C SER A 90 -2.62 -8.62 -3.11
N GLN A 91 -2.99 -8.28 -4.35
CA GLN A 91 -2.75 -6.94 -4.89
C GLN A 91 -3.85 -6.00 -4.41
N ASP A 92 -3.76 -5.59 -3.15
CA ASP A 92 -4.84 -4.84 -2.54
C ASP A 92 -4.55 -3.34 -2.65
N TYR A 93 -5.27 -2.67 -3.56
CA TYR A 93 -5.44 -1.22 -3.53
C TYR A 93 -6.61 -0.93 -2.59
N TYR A 94 -6.31 -0.39 -1.41
CA TYR A 94 -7.32 0.09 -0.48
C TYR A 94 -7.57 1.57 -0.74
N TRP A 95 -8.62 1.86 -1.50
CA TRP A 95 -8.99 3.21 -1.93
C TRP A 95 -9.57 4.05 -0.79
N PHE A 96 -9.23 5.33 -0.72
CA PHE A 96 -9.78 6.27 0.27
C PHE A 96 -10.24 7.60 -0.33
N THR A 97 -11.33 8.15 0.20
CA THR A 97 -11.97 9.39 -0.29
C THR A 97 -11.65 10.60 0.59
N ASN A 98 -11.17 10.37 1.81
CA ASN A 98 -10.79 11.41 2.76
C ASN A 98 -9.71 10.89 3.72
N GLU A 99 -9.12 11.80 4.49
CA GLU A 99 -8.02 11.50 5.41
C GLU A 99 -8.44 10.59 6.56
N GLU A 100 -9.65 10.74 7.09
CA GLU A 100 -10.16 9.88 8.19
C GLU A 100 -10.25 8.41 7.74
N HIS A 101 -10.70 8.17 6.52
CA HIS A 101 -10.73 6.84 5.92
C HIS A 101 -9.32 6.29 5.70
N LYS A 102 -8.38 7.12 5.23
CA LYS A 102 -6.95 6.74 5.11
C LYS A 102 -6.40 6.28 6.46
N GLN A 103 -6.60 7.06 7.52
CA GLN A 103 -6.13 6.72 8.87
C GLN A 103 -6.74 5.42 9.40
N THR A 104 -8.03 5.17 9.11
CA THR A 104 -8.71 3.91 9.47
C THR A 104 -8.09 2.70 8.77
N LEU A 105 -7.82 2.80 7.47
CA LEU A 105 -7.17 1.75 6.69
C LEU A 105 -5.72 1.51 7.16
N LEU A 106 -4.98 2.59 7.41
CA LEU A 106 -3.63 2.50 7.95
C LEU A 106 -3.62 1.80 9.31
N ALA A 107 -4.55 2.12 10.21
CA ALA A 107 -4.65 1.44 11.49
C ALA A 107 -4.86 -0.08 11.30
N GLN A 108 -5.70 -0.51 10.36
CA GLN A 108 -5.91 -1.94 10.09
C GLN A 108 -4.66 -2.63 9.50
N LEU A 109 -3.95 -1.94 8.60
CA LEU A 109 -2.81 -2.50 7.88
C LEU A 109 -1.50 -2.45 8.67
N THR A 110 -1.36 -1.49 9.58
CA THR A 110 -0.17 -1.31 10.42
C THR A 110 -0.28 -1.99 11.78
N GLN A 111 -1.49 -2.37 12.20
CA GLN A 111 -1.67 -3.14 13.42
C GLN A 111 -0.86 -4.45 13.36
N LEU A 112 0.02 -4.61 14.35
CA LEU A 112 0.68 -5.88 14.64
C LEU A 112 -0.45 -6.91 14.85
N PRO A 113 -0.49 -8.02 14.10
CA PRO A 113 -1.56 -9.01 14.23
C PRO A 113 -1.57 -9.49 15.69
N ARG A 114 -2.59 -9.08 16.46
CA ARG A 114 -2.63 -9.29 17.90
C ARG A 114 -2.58 -10.76 18.32
N GLN A 115 -2.75 -11.74 17.43
CA GLN A 115 -2.91 -13.14 17.83
C GLN A 115 -2.49 -14.19 16.77
N ARG A 116 -1.26 -14.15 16.24
CA ARG A 116 -0.64 -15.36 15.67
C ARG A 116 0.77 -15.53 16.19
N LEU A 117 0.92 -16.44 17.16
CA LEU A 117 2.14 -16.83 17.89
C LEU A 117 3.38 -17.19 17.02
N TRP A 118 3.29 -17.14 15.69
CA TRP A 118 4.31 -17.61 14.76
C TRP A 118 4.83 -16.55 13.77
N ARG A 119 4.28 -15.33 13.76
CA ARG A 119 4.80 -14.23 12.91
C ARG A 119 5.28 -13.09 13.79
N LYS A 120 6.59 -12.91 13.87
CA LYS A 120 7.21 -11.74 14.48
C LYS A 120 7.42 -10.70 13.39
N GLU A 121 6.86 -9.51 13.58
CA GLU A 121 7.11 -8.33 12.76
C GLU A 121 7.97 -7.35 13.56
N THR A 122 9.08 -6.90 13.00
CA THR A 122 9.97 -5.91 13.62
C THR A 122 9.91 -4.62 12.82
N PRO A 123 9.33 -3.52 13.36
CA PRO A 123 9.27 -2.24 12.67
C PRO A 123 10.67 -1.75 12.26
N ILE A 124 10.76 -1.14 11.08
CA ILE A 124 11.98 -0.54 10.54
C ILE A 124 11.68 0.91 10.19
N THR A 125 12.53 1.81 10.69
CA THR A 125 12.59 3.19 10.22
C THR A 125 13.64 3.28 9.12
N ILE A 126 13.27 3.84 7.97
CA ILE A 126 14.22 4.19 6.92
C ILE A 126 14.28 5.72 6.92
N ASP A 127 15.48 6.27 7.09
CA ASP A 127 15.72 7.68 6.84
C ASP A 127 15.57 7.89 5.32
N THR A 128 14.42 8.44 4.90
CA THR A 128 14.09 8.75 3.50
C THR A 128 14.64 10.10 3.07
#